data_AF-A0AAV6TKF5-F1
#
_entry.id   AF-A0AAV6TKF5-F1
#
_cell.length_a   1.000
_cell.length_b   1.000
_cell.length_c   1.000
_cell.angle_alpha   90.00
_cell.angle_beta   90.00
_cell.angle_gamma   90.00
#
_symmetry.space_group_name_H-M   'P 1'
#
loop_
_entity.id
_entity.type
_entity.pdbx_description
1 polymer ?
#
loop_
_entity_poly.entity_id
_entity_poly.type
_entity_poly.pdbx_seq_one_letter_code
_entity_poly.pdbx_strand_id
1 'polypeptide(L)'
;MGEKHLGRHLVLDLFTILEFMASGKDNFKRETWFFLALLNVVFQVHATDGDLDRNSDILYFLTGQGIEDRPENSKFAINDTSGEIYVLKPLDRDLPHGRSQWRFTVYATDEGGKGLVGYADVLVNLKDINDNAPFFPQAIYTGNVTENGTAGEDFF
;
A
#
# COMPACT_ATOMS: atom_id res chain seq x y z
N MET A 1 -9.44 32.64 -36.32
CA MET A 1 -8.09 32.08 -36.57
C MET A 1 -7.29 32.36 -35.30
N GLY A 2 -7.60 31.69 -34.20
CA GLY A 2 -7.03 30.38 -33.84
C GLY A 2 -5.93 30.63 -32.81
N GLU A 3 -6.32 31.12 -31.62
CA GLU A 3 -5.38 31.29 -30.52
C GLU A 3 -4.82 29.93 -30.12
N LYS A 4 -3.50 29.85 -30.06
CA LYS A 4 -2.76 28.66 -29.67
C LYS A 4 -3.11 28.35 -28.21
N HIS A 5 -3.86 27.29 -27.97
CA HIS A 5 -3.94 26.62 -26.67
C HIS A 5 -2.54 26.09 -26.33
N LEU A 6 -1.74 26.93 -25.68
CA LEU A 6 -0.46 26.56 -25.12
C LEU A 6 -0.75 25.55 -24.01
N GLY A 7 -0.18 24.34 -24.14
CA GLY A 7 -0.57 23.12 -23.44
C GLY A 7 -0.96 23.29 -21.98
N ARG A 8 -2.24 23.03 -21.69
CA ARG A 8 -2.71 22.74 -20.34
C ARG A 8 -2.09 21.40 -19.93
N HIS A 9 -1.29 21.39 -18.87
CA HIS A 9 -0.63 20.19 -18.36
C HIS A 9 -0.92 20.08 -16.87
N LEU A 10 -1.79 19.13 -16.50
CA LEU A 10 -1.96 18.72 -15.11
C LEU A 10 -0.82 17.77 -14.74
N VAL A 11 0.09 18.24 -13.89
CA VAL A 11 1.24 17.45 -13.44
C VAL A 11 0.94 16.94 -12.05
N LEU A 12 1.01 15.61 -11.86
CA LEU A 12 0.82 14.94 -10.58
C LEU A 12 2.18 14.50 -10.04
N ASP A 13 2.60 15.09 -8.93
CA ASP A 13 3.84 14.72 -8.26
C ASP A 13 3.55 13.81 -7.06
N LEU A 14 4.29 12.70 -6.98
CA LEU A 14 4.24 11.78 -5.83
C LEU A 14 5.32 12.19 -4.83
N PHE A 15 4.92 12.80 -3.71
CA PHE A 15 5.84 13.07 -2.61
C PHE A 15 5.83 11.89 -1.63
N THR A 16 6.99 11.23 -1.52
CA THR A 16 7.40 10.27 -0.48
C THR A 16 7.22 8.78 -0.82
N ILE A 17 8.31 8.03 -0.61
CA ILE A 17 8.33 6.57 -0.45
C ILE A 17 8.24 6.32 1.07
N LEU A 18 7.17 5.67 1.56
CA LEU A 18 7.11 5.24 2.96
C LEU A 18 6.96 3.71 3.05
N GLU A 19 7.78 3.12 3.91
CA GLU A 19 7.77 1.69 4.25
C GLU A 19 6.61 1.42 5.24
N PHE A 20 5.63 0.59 4.86
CA PHE A 20 4.54 0.21 5.77
C PHE A 20 4.86 -1.08 6.52
N MET A 21 4.46 -1.10 7.79
CA MET A 21 4.55 -2.25 8.69
C MET A 21 3.27 -3.10 8.53
N ALA A 22 3.40 -4.35 8.06
CA ALA A 22 2.30 -5.31 8.03
C ALA A 22 1.97 -5.79 9.46
N SER A 23 0.72 -6.17 9.71
CA SER A 23 0.31 -6.76 11.00
C SER A 23 -0.03 -8.24 10.82
N GLY A 24 0.84 -9.12 11.30
CA GLY A 24 0.64 -10.57 11.41
C GLY A 24 -0.37 -11.00 12.47
N LYS A 25 -0.76 -12.28 12.42
CA LYS A 25 -1.94 -12.91 13.07
C LYS A 25 -1.70 -13.33 14.53
N ASP A 26 -0.77 -12.69 15.21
CA ASP A 26 -0.23 -13.18 16.48
C ASP A 26 -0.84 -12.41 17.64
N ASN A 27 -1.72 -13.09 18.41
CA ASN A 27 -2.32 -12.53 19.62
C ASN A 27 -1.30 -12.24 20.75
N PHE A 28 0.01 -12.42 20.53
CA PHE A 28 1.05 -12.38 21.57
C PHE A 28 1.84 -11.07 21.67
N LYS A 29 1.47 -10.01 20.94
CA LYS A 29 2.06 -8.67 21.14
C LYS A 29 0.99 -7.59 21.32
N ARG A 30 0.13 -7.79 22.32
CA ARG A 30 -0.58 -6.68 22.96
C ARG A 30 0.37 -6.10 24.00
N GLU A 31 1.05 -5.03 23.64
CA GLU A 31 1.81 -4.09 24.46
C GLU A 31 2.90 -3.54 23.51
N THR A 32 2.89 -2.24 23.22
CA THR A 32 3.84 -1.44 22.40
C THR A 32 3.62 -1.17 20.90
N TRP A 33 2.40 -1.20 20.35
CA TRP A 33 2.11 -0.56 19.03
C TRP A 33 0.84 0.30 18.98
N PHE A 34 0.35 0.74 20.13
CA PHE A 34 -0.93 1.47 20.23
C PHE A 34 -0.85 3.00 20.11
N PHE A 35 0.26 3.60 19.64
CA PHE A 35 0.41 5.06 19.74
C PHE A 35 0.77 5.87 18.49
N LEU A 36 0.73 5.31 17.27
CA LEU A 36 0.84 6.12 16.05
C LEU A 36 -0.16 5.77 14.93
N ALA A 37 -1.25 5.08 15.25
CA ALA A 37 -2.39 4.91 14.34
C ALA A 37 -3.30 6.15 14.25
N LEU A 38 -2.83 7.33 14.71
CA LEU A 38 -3.59 8.58 14.62
C LEU A 38 -3.40 9.29 13.27
N LEU A 39 -2.47 8.85 12.43
CA LEU A 39 -2.39 9.31 11.04
C LEU A 39 -2.33 8.08 10.15
N ASN A 40 -3.50 7.60 9.71
CA ASN A 40 -3.61 6.60 8.65
C ASN A 40 -3.22 7.18 7.27
N VAL A 41 -2.65 8.38 7.22
CA VAL A 41 -2.15 9.01 5.99
C VAL A 41 -0.90 8.26 5.55
N VAL A 42 -0.99 7.72 4.35
CA VAL A 42 0.04 6.90 3.72
C VAL A 42 1.00 7.79 2.96
N PHE A 43 0.44 8.75 2.20
CA PHE A 43 1.12 9.82 1.45
C PHE A 43 0.09 10.80 0.89
N GLN A 44 0.53 11.94 0.37
CA GLN A 44 -0.31 12.93 -0.29
C GLN A 44 0.19 13.15 -1.72
N VAL A 45 -0.73 13.24 -2.66
CA VAL A 45 -0.43 13.67 -4.04
C VAL A 45 -0.80 15.13 -4.22
N HIS A 46 -0.07 15.82 -5.10
CA HIS A 46 -0.41 17.18 -5.49
C HIS A 46 -0.46 17.28 -7.01
N ALA A 47 -1.60 17.76 -7.51
CA ALA A 47 -1.73 18.13 -8.90
C ALA A 47 -1.67 19.66 -9.04
N THR A 48 -0.95 20.12 -10.06
CA THR A 48 -0.85 21.55 -10.37
C THR A 48 -1.45 21.81 -11.76
N ASP A 49 -2.42 22.71 -11.84
CA ASP A 49 -2.92 23.24 -13.12
C ASP A 49 -2.13 24.50 -13.52
N GLY A 50 -1.90 24.69 -14.82
CA GLY A 50 -1.16 25.83 -15.37
C GLY A 50 -1.94 27.15 -15.36
N ASP A 51 -3.23 27.11 -14.99
CA ASP A 51 -4.09 28.28 -14.87
C ASP A 51 -3.89 28.92 -13.48
N LEU A 52 -3.28 30.12 -13.45
CA LEU A 52 -2.81 30.84 -12.24
C LEU A 52 -3.86 31.03 -11.12
N ASP A 53 -5.15 30.88 -11.42
CA ASP A 53 -6.26 31.22 -10.52
C ASP A 53 -7.30 30.08 -10.34
N ARG A 54 -7.04 28.84 -10.79
CA ARG A 54 -8.07 27.77 -10.87
C ARG A 54 -7.73 26.45 -10.19
N ASN A 55 -6.80 26.46 -9.24
CA ASN A 55 -6.46 25.28 -8.44
C ASN A 55 -7.60 24.79 -7.50
N SER A 56 -8.80 25.36 -7.55
CA SER A 56 -9.82 25.17 -6.51
C SER A 56 -10.69 23.92 -6.65
N ASP A 57 -10.74 23.31 -7.85
CA ASP A 57 -11.70 22.23 -8.12
C ASP A 57 -11.01 20.98 -8.68
N ILE A 58 -9.78 20.70 -8.21
CA ILE A 58 -9.10 19.44 -8.52
C ILE A 58 -9.72 18.34 -7.66
N LEU A 59 -10.24 17.31 -8.31
CA LEU A 59 -10.74 16.11 -7.66
C LEU A 59 -9.82 14.92 -7.89
N TYR A 60 -9.57 14.14 -6.83
CA TYR A 60 -8.73 12.96 -6.86
C TYR A 60 -9.51 11.67 -6.72
N PHE A 61 -9.09 10.62 -7.42
CA PHE A 61 -9.62 9.27 -7.25
C PHE A 61 -8.56 8.18 -7.51
N LEU A 62 -8.79 6.98 -6.98
CA LEU A 62 -7.89 5.83 -7.12
C LEU A 62 -8.53 4.74 -7.99
N THR A 63 -7.70 4.00 -8.72
CA THR A 63 -8.09 2.74 -9.37
C THR A 63 -6.99 1.69 -9.25
N GLY A 64 -7.34 0.41 -9.32
CA GLY A 64 -6.36 -0.69 -9.30
C GLY A 64 -6.41 -1.50 -8.01
N GLN A 65 -5.25 -2.01 -7.56
CA GLN A 65 -5.23 -3.00 -6.49
C GLN A 65 -5.64 -2.42 -5.14
N GLY A 66 -6.52 -3.13 -4.43
CA GLY A 66 -7.00 -2.70 -3.11
C GLY A 66 -8.00 -1.55 -3.17
N ILE A 67 -8.49 -1.21 -4.36
CA ILE A 67 -9.64 -0.33 -4.59
C ILE A 67 -10.76 -1.20 -5.15
N GLU A 68 -11.86 -1.29 -4.42
CA GLU A 68 -13.01 -2.13 -4.74
C GLU A 68 -14.22 -1.24 -5.04
N ASP A 69 -15.17 -1.73 -5.85
CA ASP A 69 -16.42 -1.02 -6.18
C ASP A 69 -17.20 -0.58 -4.93
N ARG A 70 -17.05 -1.37 -3.86
CA ARG A 70 -17.62 -1.10 -2.55
C ARG A 70 -16.54 -0.52 -1.64
N PRO A 71 -16.65 0.75 -1.22
CA PRO A 71 -15.63 1.42 -0.39
C PRO A 71 -15.29 0.65 0.89
N GLU A 72 -16.27 -0.01 1.50
CA GLU A 72 -16.06 -0.81 2.71
C GLU A 72 -15.16 -2.03 2.50
N ASN A 73 -14.96 -2.46 1.25
CA ASN A 73 -14.06 -3.57 0.89
C ASN A 73 -12.65 -3.12 0.53
N SER A 74 -12.49 -1.85 0.19
CA SER A 74 -11.20 -1.26 -0.20
C SER A 74 -10.17 -1.31 0.93
N LYS A 75 -8.91 -1.43 0.53
CA LYS A 75 -7.72 -1.34 1.37
C LYS A 75 -7.17 0.07 1.41
N PHE A 76 -7.32 0.83 0.33
CA PHE A 76 -6.87 2.20 0.21
C PHE A 76 -8.03 3.13 -0.14
N ALA A 77 -7.91 4.39 0.27
CA ALA A 77 -8.81 5.47 -0.13
C ALA A 77 -8.00 6.75 -0.34
N ILE A 78 -8.58 7.72 -1.05
CA ILE A 78 -8.02 9.06 -1.20
C ILE A 78 -9.06 10.07 -0.75
N ASN A 79 -8.62 11.13 -0.08
CA ASN A 79 -9.43 12.32 0.09
C ASN A 79 -9.47 13.07 -1.24
N ASP A 80 -10.66 13.22 -1.77
CA ASP A 80 -10.95 13.74 -3.10
C ASP A 80 -10.50 15.19 -3.32
N THR A 81 -10.23 15.96 -2.28
CA THR A 81 -9.86 17.38 -2.38
C THR A 81 -8.43 17.65 -1.95
N SER A 82 -7.95 17.00 -0.89
CA SER A 82 -6.59 17.17 -0.39
C SER A 82 -5.56 16.26 -1.06
N GLY A 83 -5.99 15.17 -1.72
CA GLY A 83 -5.07 14.20 -2.32
C GLY A 83 -4.37 13.29 -1.31
N GLU A 84 -4.77 13.32 -0.03
CA GLU A 84 -4.26 12.42 1.01
C GLU A 84 -4.78 11.00 0.80
N ILE A 85 -3.88 10.02 0.76
CA ILE A 85 -4.20 8.60 0.60
C ILE A 85 -4.11 7.90 1.95
N TYR A 86 -5.10 7.06 2.27
CA TYR A 86 -5.21 6.36 3.54
C TYR A 86 -5.20 4.84 3.37
N VAL A 87 -4.69 4.13 4.39
CA VAL A 87 -4.94 2.69 4.55
C VAL A 87 -6.22 2.52 5.37
N LEU A 88 -7.24 1.91 4.78
CA LEU A 88 -8.54 1.64 5.43
C LEU A 88 -8.54 0.36 6.25
N LYS A 89 -7.69 -0.61 5.88
CA LYS A 89 -7.65 -1.93 6.50
C LYS A 89 -6.22 -2.44 6.63
N PRO A 90 -5.93 -3.27 7.63
CA PRO A 90 -4.62 -3.90 7.76
C PRO A 90 -4.17 -4.57 6.45
N LEU A 91 -2.90 -4.37 6.14
CA LEU A 91 -2.21 -5.00 5.03
C LEU A 91 -1.40 -6.18 5.59
N ASP A 92 -1.47 -7.29 4.89
CA ASP A 92 -0.73 -8.52 5.19
C ASP A 92 0.28 -8.74 4.06
N ARG A 93 1.52 -9.06 4.40
CA ARG A 93 2.59 -9.29 3.42
C ARG A 93 2.61 -10.73 2.92
N ASP A 94 2.27 -11.70 3.77
CA ASP A 94 2.66 -13.08 3.57
C ASP A 94 1.58 -13.91 2.86
N LEU A 95 2.03 -14.77 1.95
CA LEU A 95 1.15 -15.64 1.17
C LEU A 95 0.52 -16.73 2.06
N PRO A 96 -0.67 -17.26 1.69
CA PRO A 96 -1.39 -17.05 0.42
C PRO A 96 -2.38 -15.89 0.43
N HIS A 97 -2.59 -15.23 1.57
CA HIS A 97 -3.66 -14.24 1.74
C HIS A 97 -3.17 -12.79 1.73
N GLY A 98 -1.87 -12.57 1.91
CA GLY A 98 -1.21 -11.28 1.86
C GLY A 98 -0.58 -10.98 0.50
N ARG A 99 0.05 -9.80 0.43
CA ARG A 99 0.78 -9.29 -0.73
C ARG A 99 1.87 -8.34 -0.27
N SER A 100 3.11 -8.60 -0.68
CA SER A 100 4.28 -7.76 -0.36
C SER A 100 4.28 -6.40 -1.06
N GLN A 101 3.47 -6.22 -2.10
CA GLN A 101 3.47 -5.00 -2.92
C GLN A 101 2.10 -4.68 -3.48
N TRP A 102 1.67 -3.42 -3.40
CA TRP A 102 0.41 -2.95 -3.98
C TRP A 102 0.67 -1.94 -5.10
N ARG A 103 -0.08 -2.06 -6.20
CA ARG A 103 -0.01 -1.18 -7.37
C ARG A 103 -1.38 -0.62 -7.71
N PHE A 104 -1.49 0.70 -7.70
CA PHE A 104 -2.70 1.42 -8.07
C PHE A 104 -2.35 2.74 -8.73
N THR A 105 -3.30 3.34 -9.42
CA THR A 105 -3.12 4.60 -10.14
C THR A 105 -3.96 5.67 -9.46
N VAL A 106 -3.35 6.84 -9.26
CA VAL A 106 -4.03 8.03 -8.77
C VAL A 106 -4.36 8.91 -9.97
N TYR A 107 -5.58 9.41 -10.00
CA TYR A 107 -6.04 10.37 -10.99
C TYR A 107 -6.35 11.69 -10.31
N ALA A 108 -6.07 12.78 -11.01
CA ALA A 108 -6.48 14.13 -10.67
C ALA A 108 -7.24 14.71 -11.86
N THR A 109 -8.34 15.40 -11.60
CA THR A 109 -9.15 16.02 -12.64
C THR A 109 -9.56 17.44 -12.24
N ASP A 110 -9.34 18.39 -13.14
CA ASP A 110 -9.73 19.79 -12.92
C ASP A 110 -11.22 20.03 -13.23
N GLU A 111 -11.66 21.28 -13.08
CA GLU A 111 -13.03 21.74 -13.38
C GLU A 111 -14.13 20.90 -12.69
N GLY A 112 -13.86 20.41 -11.48
CA GLY A 112 -14.81 19.62 -10.69
C GLY A 112 -15.09 18.24 -11.30
N GLY A 113 -14.11 17.64 -11.96
CA GLY A 113 -14.21 16.30 -12.53
C GLY A 113 -14.63 16.23 -13.99
N LYS A 114 -14.58 17.35 -14.71
CA LYS A 114 -15.06 17.45 -16.10
C LYS A 114 -14.02 17.91 -17.10
N GLY A 115 -12.89 18.46 -16.63
CA GLY A 115 -11.86 18.94 -17.53
C GLY A 115 -10.75 17.92 -17.74
N LEU A 116 -9.50 18.38 -17.68
CA LEU A 116 -8.34 17.55 -17.96
C LEU A 116 -8.06 16.56 -16.83
N VAL A 117 -7.44 15.45 -17.23
CA VAL A 117 -7.10 14.35 -16.34
C VAL A 117 -5.60 14.12 -16.39
N GLY A 118 -4.98 14.18 -15.23
CA GLY A 118 -3.61 13.76 -14.97
C GLY A 118 -3.62 12.47 -14.15
N TYR A 119 -2.58 11.65 -14.26
CA TYR A 119 -2.48 10.41 -13.49
C TYR A 119 -1.03 10.07 -13.15
N ALA A 120 -0.86 9.28 -12.08
CA ALA A 120 0.42 8.71 -11.69
C ALA A 120 0.24 7.31 -11.10
N ASP A 121 1.20 6.43 -11.39
CA ASP A 121 1.24 5.09 -10.80
C ASP A 121 1.89 5.12 -9.43
N VAL A 122 1.27 4.42 -8.48
CA VAL A 122 1.73 4.28 -7.11
C VAL A 122 2.15 2.85 -6.83
N LEU A 123 3.31 2.73 -6.20
CA LEU A 123 3.87 1.47 -5.74
C LEU A 123 4.08 1.47 -4.23
N VAL A 124 3.29 0.68 -3.50
CA VAL A 124 3.45 0.51 -2.06
C VAL A 124 4.18 -0.80 -1.80
N ASN A 125 5.32 -0.75 -1.12
CA ASN A 125 6.08 -1.94 -0.69
C ASN A 125 5.88 -2.17 0.81
N LEU A 126 5.48 -3.37 1.20
CA LEU A 126 5.38 -3.78 2.61
C LEU A 126 6.71 -4.34 3.09
N LYS A 127 7.19 -3.84 4.22
CA LYS A 127 8.41 -4.34 4.83
C LYS A 127 8.13 -5.63 5.58
N ASP A 128 9.09 -6.56 5.50
CA ASP A 128 9.08 -7.76 6.34
C ASP A 128 9.32 -7.36 7.80
N ILE A 129 8.40 -7.76 8.66
CA ILE A 129 8.60 -7.74 10.11
C ILE A 129 8.56 -9.19 10.50
N ASN A 130 9.52 -9.64 11.31
CA ASN A 130 9.50 -10.99 11.85
C ASN A 130 8.38 -11.12 12.90
N ASP A 131 7.14 -11.13 12.42
CA ASP A 131 5.90 -11.32 13.16
C ASP A 131 5.37 -12.75 13.05
N ASN A 132 5.84 -13.54 12.10
CA ASN A 132 5.54 -14.98 12.03
C ASN A 132 6.48 -15.77 12.94
N ALA A 133 5.95 -16.29 14.05
CA ALA A 133 6.67 -17.25 14.87
C ALA A 133 7.01 -18.54 14.08
N PRO A 134 8.20 -19.13 14.26
CA PRO A 134 8.51 -20.41 13.66
C PRO A 134 7.52 -21.48 14.15
N PHE A 135 7.11 -22.37 13.26
CA PHE A 135 6.30 -23.53 13.60
C PHE A 135 7.02 -24.81 13.20
N PHE A 136 6.79 -25.88 13.96
CA PHE A 136 7.24 -27.21 13.59
C PHE A 136 6.18 -27.87 12.68
N PRO A 137 6.53 -28.33 11.47
CA PRO A 137 5.63 -29.10 10.61
C PRO A 137 4.99 -30.32 11.29
N GLN A 138 5.73 -30.98 12.18
CA GLN A 138 5.25 -32.10 12.97
C GLN A 138 5.28 -31.74 14.45
N ALA A 139 4.25 -32.15 15.18
CA ALA A 139 4.24 -32.04 16.63
C ALA A 139 5.30 -32.95 17.28
N ILE A 140 5.66 -34.05 16.60
CA ILE A 140 6.64 -35.04 17.05
C ILE A 140 7.47 -35.46 15.84
N TYR A 141 8.79 -35.40 15.97
CA TYR A 141 9.74 -35.99 15.02
C TYR A 141 10.25 -37.30 15.58
N THR A 142 10.18 -38.37 14.79
CA THR A 142 10.72 -39.69 15.14
C THR A 142 11.79 -40.07 14.13
N GLY A 143 12.98 -40.43 14.61
CA GLY A 143 14.08 -40.91 13.79
C GLY A 143 14.74 -42.14 14.42
N ASN A 144 15.41 -42.95 13.60
CA ASN A 144 16.18 -44.11 14.05
C ASN A 144 17.66 -43.87 13.76
N VAL A 145 18.51 -44.22 14.72
CA VAL A 145 19.98 -44.09 14.59
C VAL A 145 20.63 -45.47 14.69
N THR A 146 21.73 -45.66 13.95
CA THR A 146 22.50 -46.90 14.03
C THR A 146 23.61 -46.76 15.06
N GLU A 147 23.83 -47.80 15.88
CA GLU A 147 24.81 -47.76 16.98
C GLU A 147 26.27 -47.56 16.51
N ASN A 148 26.57 -47.95 15.26
CA ASN A 148 27.88 -47.77 14.62
C ASN A 148 27.89 -46.62 13.61
N GLY A 149 26.96 -45.68 13.74
CA GLY A 149 26.90 -44.50 12.89
C GLY A 149 28.18 -43.67 12.96
N THR A 150 28.53 -43.04 11.84
CA THR A 150 29.69 -42.16 11.78
C THR A 150 29.35 -40.75 12.25
N ALA A 151 30.34 -40.02 12.78
CA ALA A 151 30.12 -38.64 13.21
C ALA A 151 29.69 -37.76 12.03
N GLY A 152 28.54 -37.08 12.18
CA GLY A 152 27.95 -36.24 11.13
C GLY A 152 26.98 -36.97 10.20
N GLU A 153 26.66 -38.22 10.47
CA GLU A 153 25.59 -38.94 9.76
C GLU A 153 24.23 -38.30 10.09
N ASP A 154 23.52 -37.88 9.05
CA ASP A 154 22.17 -37.30 9.15
C ASP A 154 21.15 -38.43 9.33
N PHE A 155 20.18 -38.22 10.23
CA PHE A 155 19.12 -39.18 10.54
C PHE A 155 17.75 -38.54 10.32
N PHE A 156 17.40 -38.36 9.05
CA PHE A 156 16.11 -37.84 8.59
C PHE A 156 15.45 -38.81 7.60
#